data_AF-A0A6M4PDD6-F1
#
_entry.id   AF-A0A6M4PDD6-F1
#
_cell.length_a   1.000
_cell.length_b   1.000
_cell.length_c   1.000
_cell.angle_alpha   90.00
_cell.angle_beta   90.00
_cell.angle_gamma   90.00
#
_symmetry.space_group_name_H-M   'P 1'
#
loop_
_entity.id
_entity.type
_entity.pdbx_description
1 polymer ?
#
loop_
_entity_poly.entity_id
_entity_poly.type
_entity_poly.pdbx_seq_one_letter_code
_entity_poly.pdbx_strand_id
1 'polypeptide(L)'
;MCQTCRKATRRAASHESRVTTTYGLEPGEYQALMDYQGGVCAICQEPRRYRLDVDHDHKTGLVRGLTCRSCNRKILPYAKDDPAILRNAAAYLENPPAVRFLGPRYHVDNREVTDE
;
A
#
# COMPACT_ATOMS: atom_id res chain seq x y z
N MET A 1 1.53 2.90 10.18
CA MET A 1 1.88 1.89 11.18
C MET A 1 0.66 1.68 12.05
N CYS A 2 0.16 0.45 12.14
CA CYS A 2 -1.04 0.12 12.91
C CYS A 2 -0.80 0.20 14.43
N GLN A 3 -1.88 0.13 15.21
CA GLN A 3 -1.83 0.31 16.66
C GLN A 3 -0.99 -0.76 17.36
N THR A 4 -1.04 -2.01 16.87
CA THR A 4 -0.26 -3.13 17.42
C THR A 4 1.23 -2.91 17.19
N CYS A 5 1.66 -2.55 15.98
CA CYS A 5 3.06 -2.24 15.69
C CYS A 5 3.58 -1.00 16.44
N ARG A 6 2.74 0.03 16.63
CA ARG A 6 3.16 1.27 17.29
C ARG A 6 3.59 1.05 18.75
N LYS A 7 3.03 0.06 19.44
CA LYS A 7 3.42 -0.29 20.82
C LYS A 7 4.82 -0.92 20.89
N ALA A 8 5.19 -1.77 19.93
CA ALA A 8 6.50 -2.43 19.89
C ALA A 8 7.67 -1.46 19.61
N THR A 9 7.44 -0.42 18.80
CA THR A 9 8.50 0.47 18.29
C THR A 9 9.22 1.39 19.28
N ARG A 10 8.71 1.62 20.49
CA ARG A 10 9.26 2.62 21.42
C ARG A 10 10.66 2.29 21.99
N ARG A 11 11.21 1.11 21.69
CA ARG A 11 12.45 0.59 22.32
C ARG A 11 13.57 0.20 21.36
N ALA A 12 13.38 0.32 20.03
CA ALA A 12 14.34 -0.19 19.07
C ALA A 12 15.38 0.86 18.62
N ALA A 13 16.67 0.53 18.70
CA ALA A 13 17.79 1.43 18.36
C ALA A 13 18.10 1.50 16.85
N SER A 14 17.80 0.43 16.10
CA SER A 14 18.07 0.33 14.66
C SER A 14 16.84 -0.12 13.87
N HIS A 15 16.89 0.09 12.54
CA HIS A 15 15.83 -0.39 11.64
C HIS A 15 15.64 -1.91 11.73
N GLU A 16 16.74 -2.66 11.70
CA GLU A 16 16.74 -4.12 11.77
C GLU A 16 16.14 -4.60 13.10
N SER A 17 16.62 -4.06 14.23
CA SER A 17 16.06 -4.37 15.55
C SER A 17 14.55 -4.10 15.62
N ARG A 18 14.09 -3.00 15.02
CA ARG A 18 12.65 -2.70 14.93
C ARG A 18 11.91 -3.71 14.09
N VAL A 19 12.48 -4.12 12.96
CA VAL A 19 11.84 -5.08 12.07
C VAL A 19 11.70 -6.44 12.75
N THR A 20 12.77 -6.94 13.39
CA THR A 20 12.76 -8.19 14.14
C THR A 20 11.77 -8.15 15.31
N THR A 21 11.85 -7.12 16.16
CA THR A 21 10.99 -7.03 17.35
C THR A 21 9.51 -6.78 17.05
N THR A 22 9.20 -6.11 15.94
CA THR A 22 7.81 -5.74 15.59
C THR A 22 7.15 -6.77 14.68
N TYR A 23 7.89 -7.40 13.77
CA TYR A 23 7.35 -8.27 12.72
C TYR A 23 7.91 -9.68 12.75
N GLY A 24 8.84 -9.99 13.65
CA GLY A 24 9.39 -11.34 13.81
C GLY A 24 10.37 -11.79 12.71
N LEU A 25 10.80 -10.88 11.83
CA LEU A 25 11.78 -11.22 10.79
C LEU A 25 13.20 -11.30 11.37
N GLU A 26 13.93 -12.35 11.00
CA GLU A 26 15.34 -12.52 11.33
C GLU A 26 16.22 -11.44 10.68
N PRO A 27 17.45 -11.21 11.21
CA PRO A 27 18.41 -10.31 10.57
C PRO A 27 18.62 -10.66 9.09
N GLY A 28 18.61 -9.65 8.23
CA GLY A 28 18.73 -9.83 6.77
C GLY A 28 17.44 -10.22 6.02
N GLU A 29 16.42 -10.80 6.65
CA GLU A 29 15.20 -11.24 5.96
C GLU A 29 14.43 -10.09 5.31
N TYR A 30 14.47 -8.89 5.90
CA TYR A 30 13.91 -7.70 5.26
C TYR A 30 14.56 -7.43 3.90
N GLN A 31 15.89 -7.55 3.82
CA GLN A 31 16.62 -7.31 2.57
C GLN A 31 16.37 -8.45 1.57
N ALA A 32 16.39 -9.70 2.03
CA ALA A 32 16.03 -10.84 1.20
C ALA A 32 14.62 -10.70 0.59
N LEU A 33 13.65 -10.23 1.38
CA LEU A 33 12.29 -9.97 0.90
C LEU A 33 12.23 -8.76 -0.06
N MET A 34 13.02 -7.72 0.19
CA MET A 34 13.17 -6.60 -0.74
C MET A 34 13.72 -7.07 -2.09
N ASP A 35 14.75 -7.90 -2.08
CA ASP A 35 15.39 -8.42 -3.29
C ASP A 35 14.47 -9.38 -4.03
N TYR A 36 13.76 -10.26 -3.32
CA TYR A 36 12.71 -11.13 -3.88
C TYR A 36 11.59 -10.33 -4.55
N GLN A 37 11.21 -9.18 -3.98
CA GLN A 37 10.26 -8.25 -4.58
C GLN A 37 10.84 -7.38 -5.70
N GLY A 38 12.11 -7.56 -6.09
CA GLY A 38 12.76 -6.76 -7.13
C GLY A 38 13.00 -5.30 -6.73
N GLY A 39 13.09 -5.00 -5.43
CA GLY A 39 13.35 -3.64 -4.93
C GLY A 39 12.17 -2.66 -5.05
N VAL A 40 10.96 -3.16 -5.28
CA VAL A 40 9.76 -2.34 -5.48
C VAL A 40 8.63 -2.65 -4.50
N CYS A 41 7.67 -1.73 -4.40
CA CYS A 41 6.43 -1.95 -3.66
C CYS A 41 5.65 -3.14 -4.25
N ALA A 42 5.30 -4.14 -3.44
CA ALA A 42 4.57 -5.32 -3.90
C ALA A 42 3.19 -4.99 -4.54
N ILE A 43 2.59 -3.85 -4.19
CA ILE A 43 1.26 -3.46 -4.69
C ILE A 43 1.37 -2.60 -5.96
N CYS A 44 2.06 -1.46 -5.89
CA CYS A 44 2.10 -0.54 -7.03
C CYS A 44 3.29 -0.76 -7.97
N GLN A 45 4.18 -1.72 -7.66
CA GLN A 45 5.34 -2.09 -8.49
C GLN A 45 6.33 -0.95 -8.77
N GLU A 46 6.29 0.10 -7.93
CA GLU A 46 7.16 1.27 -8.05
C GLU A 46 8.28 1.26 -7.01
N PRO A 47 9.52 1.64 -7.38
CA PRO A 47 10.62 1.80 -6.44
C PRO A 47 10.41 3.03 -5.55
N ARG A 48 11.11 3.05 -4.41
CA ARG A 48 11.11 4.18 -3.47
C ARG A 48 12.52 4.49 -3.01
N ARG A 49 12.82 5.79 -2.87
CA ARG A 49 14.08 6.28 -2.26
C ARG A 49 14.12 6.08 -0.74
N TYR A 50 13.03 5.60 -0.15
CA TYR A 50 12.88 5.32 1.26
C TYR A 50 12.54 3.85 1.47
N ARG A 51 12.83 3.33 2.66
CA ARG A 51 12.50 1.96 3.05
C ARG A 51 11.00 1.70 2.99
N LEU A 52 10.62 0.60 2.35
CA LEU A 52 9.24 0.12 2.31
C LEU A 52 8.79 -0.33 3.71
N ASP A 53 7.50 -0.15 4.00
CA ASP A 53 6.89 -0.61 5.24
C ASP A 53 6.66 -2.14 5.15
N VAL A 54 6.84 -2.86 6.26
CA VAL A 54 6.41 -4.27 6.38
C VAL A 54 4.89 -4.28 6.59
N ASP A 55 4.17 -4.86 5.64
CA ASP A 55 2.72 -5.10 5.71
C ASP A 55 2.44 -6.49 6.31
N HIS A 56 1.36 -6.57 7.08
CA HIS A 56 0.95 -7.80 7.75
C HIS A 56 -0.56 -7.83 7.95
N ASP A 57 -1.13 -9.03 8.05
CA ASP A 57 -2.52 -9.24 8.41
C ASP A 57 -2.73 -8.86 9.88
N HIS A 58 -3.68 -7.96 10.14
CA HIS A 58 -3.93 -7.43 11.49
C HIS A 58 -4.64 -8.43 12.43
N LYS A 59 -5.18 -9.54 11.92
CA LYS A 59 -5.85 -10.58 12.70
C LYS A 59 -4.89 -11.72 13.06
N THR A 60 -4.08 -12.16 12.10
CA THR A 60 -3.19 -13.32 12.26
C THR A 60 -1.75 -12.95 12.55
N GLY A 61 -1.34 -11.72 12.23
CA GLY A 61 0.05 -11.28 12.31
C GLY A 61 0.91 -11.74 11.12
N LEU A 62 0.34 -12.44 10.14
CA LEU A 62 1.07 -12.93 8.96
C LEU A 62 1.69 -11.77 8.18
N VAL A 63 3.02 -11.77 8.04
CA VAL A 63 3.73 -10.82 7.16
C VAL A 63 3.34 -11.13 5.70
N ARG A 64 2.84 -10.12 4.99
CA ARG A 64 2.38 -10.26 3.60
C ARG A 64 3.42 -9.77 2.59
N GLY A 65 4.24 -8.79 2.96
CA GLY A 65 5.26 -8.23 2.07
C GLY A 65 5.72 -6.82 2.46
N LEU A 66 6.54 -6.22 1.59
CA LEU A 66 6.99 -4.84 1.70
C LEU A 66 6.19 -3.94 0.75
N THR A 67 5.63 -2.86 1.30
CA THR A 67 4.78 -1.94 0.54
C THR A 67 5.16 -0.48 0.79
N CYS A 68 4.91 0.40 -0.17
CA CYS A 68 5.18 1.83 0.01
C CYS A 68 4.18 2.45 1.00
N ARG A 69 4.51 3.62 1.57
CA ARG A 69 3.66 4.28 2.58
C ARG A 69 2.25 4.57 2.07
N SER A 70 2.10 4.88 0.77
CA SER A 70 0.78 5.15 0.16
C SER A 70 -0.06 3.89 0.10
N CYS A 71 0.47 2.80 -0.46
CA CYS A 71 -0.24 1.52 -0.53
C CYS A 71 -0.58 0.99 0.87
N ASN A 72 0.41 0.97 1.77
CA ASN A 72 0.27 0.42 3.11
C ASN A 72 -0.73 1.20 3.98
N ARG A 73 -0.70 2.54 3.93
CA ARG A 73 -1.40 3.39 4.90
C ARG A 73 -2.67 4.03 4.34
N LYS A 74 -2.89 3.92 3.03
CA LYS A 74 -4.06 4.50 2.36
C LYS A 74 -4.83 3.41 1.63
N ILE A 75 -4.24 2.77 0.62
CA ILE A 75 -4.95 1.83 -0.25
C ILE A 75 -5.53 0.64 0.53
N LEU A 76 -4.69 -0.07 1.30
CA LEU A 76 -5.14 -1.22 2.08
C LEU A 76 -6.21 -0.84 3.14
N PRO A 77 -6.04 0.24 3.94
CA PRO A 77 -7.10 0.72 4.84
C PRO A 77 -8.39 1.18 4.14
N TYR A 78 -8.32 1.84 2.97
CA TYR A 78 -9.51 2.24 2.22
C TYR A 78 -10.30 1.03 1.74
N ALA A 79 -9.60 -0.03 1.32
CA ALA A 79 -10.20 -1.31 0.99
C ALA A 79 -10.57 -2.14 2.22
N LYS A 80 -10.32 -1.65 3.45
CA LYS A 80 -10.56 -2.39 4.71
C LYS A 80 -9.89 -3.77 4.74
N ASP A 81 -8.73 -3.88 4.10
CA ASP A 81 -8.04 -5.16 3.85
C ASP A 81 -8.91 -6.22 3.13
N ASP A 82 -9.98 -5.81 2.43
CA ASP A 82 -10.86 -6.69 1.64
C ASP A 82 -10.42 -6.71 0.15
N PRO A 83 -9.89 -7.83 -0.35
CA PRO A 83 -9.48 -7.96 -1.75
C PRO A 83 -10.63 -7.77 -2.75
N ALA A 84 -11.88 -8.01 -2.36
CA ALA A 84 -13.03 -7.81 -3.24
C ALA A 84 -13.22 -6.33 -3.60
N ILE A 85 -12.97 -5.41 -2.65
CA ILE A 85 -13.07 -3.97 -2.91
C ILE A 85 -12.03 -3.53 -3.94
N LEU A 86 -10.78 -4.03 -3.84
CA LEU A 86 -9.73 -3.69 -4.80
C LEU A 86 -10.00 -4.27 -6.18
N ARG A 87 -10.51 -5.51 -6.27
CA ARG A 87 -10.95 -6.11 -7.54
C ARG A 87 -12.10 -5.32 -8.18
N ASN A 88 -13.07 -4.90 -7.38
CA ASN A 88 -14.18 -4.07 -7.85
C ASN A 88 -13.71 -2.69 -8.32
N ALA A 89 -12.72 -2.09 -7.64
CA ALA A 89 -12.14 -0.81 -8.05
C ALA A 89 -11.41 -0.93 -9.41
N ALA A 90 -10.64 -2.00 -9.63
CA ALA A 90 -10.04 -2.27 -10.93
C ALA A 90 -11.12 -2.43 -12.02
N ALA A 91 -12.13 -3.26 -11.77
CA ALA A 91 -13.23 -3.46 -12.71
C ALA A 91 -14.03 -2.18 -13.00
N TYR A 92 -14.20 -1.30 -12.01
CA TYR A 92 -14.85 0.00 -12.20
C TYR A 92 -14.05 0.92 -13.13
N LEU A 93 -12.72 0.93 -13.03
CA LEU A 93 -11.84 1.73 -13.88
C LEU A 93 -11.80 1.21 -15.32
N GLU A 94 -11.75 -0.12 -15.47
CA GLU A 94 -11.70 -0.78 -16.78
C GLU A 94 -13.05 -0.72 -17.51
N ASN A 95 -14.16 -0.81 -16.75
CA ASN A 95 -15.50 -0.89 -17.31
C ASN A 95 -16.51 -0.01 -16.55
N PRO A 96 -16.36 1.32 -16.61
CA PRO A 96 -17.13 2.25 -15.80
C PRO A 96 -18.62 2.21 -16.15
N PRO A 97 -19.52 2.15 -15.16
CA PRO A 97 -20.96 2.00 -15.40
C PRO A 97 -21.56 3.17 -16.17
N ALA A 98 -21.03 4.39 -15.99
CA ALA A 98 -21.47 5.56 -16.75
C ALA A 98 -21.24 5.38 -18.26
N VAL A 99 -20.09 4.85 -18.67
CA VAL A 99 -19.80 4.60 -20.09
C VAL A 99 -20.68 3.48 -20.65
N ARG A 100 -20.86 2.40 -19.88
CA ARG A 100 -21.71 1.27 -20.31
C ARG A 100 -23.19 1.66 -20.48
N PHE A 101 -23.68 2.54 -19.63
CA PHE A 101 -25.10 2.88 -19.56
C PHE A 101 -25.45 4.14 -20.35
N LEU A 102 -24.65 5.20 -20.21
CA LEU A 102 -24.91 6.51 -20.82
C LEU A 102 -24.05 6.77 -22.07
N GLY A 103 -23.04 5.94 -22.32
CA GLY A 103 -21.96 6.25 -23.27
C GLY A 103 -20.94 7.24 -22.68
N PRO A 104 -19.91 7.62 -23.45
CA PRO A 104 -18.91 8.58 -23.00
C PRO A 104 -19.53 9.92 -22.59
N ARG A 105 -19.14 10.41 -21.42
CA ARG A 105 -19.54 11.71 -20.85
C ARG A 105 -18.33 12.35 -20.21
N TYR A 106 -18.24 13.67 -20.31
CA TYR A 106 -17.16 14.47 -19.76
C TYR A 106 -17.72 15.41 -18.68
N HIS A 107 -16.94 15.66 -17.65
CA HIS A 107 -17.28 16.68 -16.66
C HIS A 107 -17.26 18.06 -17.33
N VAL A 108 -18.16 18.95 -16.92
CA VAL A 108 -18.09 20.35 -17.35
C VAL A 108 -16.99 21.02 -16.53
N ASP A 109 -15.94 21.48 -17.20
CA ASP A 109 -14.88 22.24 -16.55
C ASP A 109 -15.31 23.71 -16.44
N ASN A 110 -15.69 24.14 -15.24
CA ASN A 110 -16.07 25.52 -14.94
C ASN A 110 -14.90 26.32 -14.34
N ARG A 111 -13.66 25.79 -14.38
CA ARG A 111 -12.49 26.57 -13.99
C ARG A 111 -12.26 27.61 -15.08
N GLU A 112 -12.23 28.89 -14.71
CA GLU A 112 -11.98 29.99 -15.64
C GLU A 112 -10.68 29.73 -16.41
N VAL A 113 -10.77 29.73 -17.75
CA VAL A 113 -9.58 29.76 -18.60
C VAL A 113 -8.99 31.15 -18.43
N THR A 114 -7.95 31.28 -17.61
CA THR A 114 -7.12 32.48 -17.63
C THR A 114 -6.22 32.35 -18.85
N ASP A 115 -6.52 33.12 -19.90
CA ASP A 115 -5.61 33.30 -21.03
C ASP A 115 -4.27 33.89 -20.51
N GLU A 116 -3.18 33.12 -20.61
CA GLU A 116 -1.80 33.62 -20.52
C GLU A 116 -1.31 34.09 -21.89
#